data_AF-K2QIU5-F1
#
_entry.id   AF-K2QIU5-F1
#
_cell.length_a   1.000
_cell.length_b   1.000
_cell.length_c   1.000
_cell.angle_alpha   90.00
_cell.angle_beta   90.00
_cell.angle_gamma   90.00
#
_symmetry.space_group_name_H-M   'P 1'
#
loop_
_entity.id
_entity.type
_entity.pdbx_description
1 polymer ?
#
loop_
_entity_poly.entity_id
_entity_poly.type
_entity_poly.pdbx_seq_one_letter_code
_entity_poly.pdbx_strand_id
1 'polypeptide(L)'
;MLTIFIENPIIFIGYSLDDKNIQSILKSIIKCLTKEKIEKLKDRLIFCQWTPNSIETEMSDSTLLISDTIIPIKLITTNDFIDVYTVLANNKRKLPIKILRQMKGMVYDFVKSNNSKSKIYVTDNLENIENIHNAEFVYGVGLKDRFAEVGIKGIELKDVLLDSIKSREWDAIKISELCLPFLNGKYIPYFKHLRAAGYLNDNNNIDEDNETTEFSPEFIKKVNDVKTESFYPSASYVRKKEEINKSYKSLHDLISTNNQIHILMYTPFSKASRPGEYVAFFTIQIPTMEGPGIVFLGCDAYSEFGFHTGVEEDESPANILKHIYLLTEDEKFVIHRDKGFTLVLDRYEELSERIEGIIKPVNGRLLFNKKFHDKITKPMREGFLKH
;
A
#
# COMPACT_ATOMS: atom_id res chain seq x y z
N MET A 1 29.52 14.34 -3.30
CA MET A 1 30.22 13.05 -3.16
C MET A 1 31.62 13.16 -2.52
N LEU A 2 32.35 14.28 -2.60
CA LEU A 2 33.74 14.41 -2.09
C LEU A 2 33.89 14.65 -0.57
N THR A 3 32.86 15.17 0.11
CA THR A 3 32.89 15.48 1.56
C THR A 3 32.84 14.24 2.46
N ILE A 4 32.40 13.09 1.93
CA ILE A 4 32.20 11.86 2.72
C ILE A 4 33.50 11.35 3.36
N PHE A 5 34.65 11.53 2.70
CA PHE A 5 35.98 11.12 3.17
C PHE A 5 36.50 11.98 4.34
N ILE A 6 36.01 13.22 4.43
CA ILE A 6 36.37 14.14 5.52
C ILE A 6 35.41 13.99 6.69
N GLU A 7 34.19 13.50 6.46
CA GLU A 7 33.14 13.43 7.48
C GLU A 7 33.07 12.07 8.16
N ASN A 8 33.29 10.98 7.42
CA ASN A 8 33.16 9.61 7.91
C ASN A 8 34.50 8.85 7.83
N PRO A 9 34.83 8.02 8.84
CA PRO A 9 35.96 7.10 8.73
C PRO A 9 35.65 6.02 7.69
N ILE A 10 36.68 5.65 6.92
CA ILE A 10 36.61 4.66 5.85
C ILE A 10 37.55 3.52 6.20
N ILE A 11 37.03 2.31 6.08
CA ILE A 11 37.74 1.08 6.40
C ILE A 11 37.90 0.28 5.11
N PHE A 12 39.14 0.06 4.69
CA PHE A 12 39.49 -0.79 3.56
C PHE A 12 39.80 -2.19 4.09
N ILE A 13 39.00 -3.19 3.73
CA ILE A 13 39.13 -4.57 4.23
C ILE A 13 39.59 -5.49 3.09
N GLY A 14 40.69 -6.22 3.31
CA GLY A 14 41.14 -7.24 2.36
C GLY A 14 41.85 -6.69 1.12
N TYR A 15 42.25 -5.41 1.15
CA TYR A 15 43.03 -4.79 0.07
C TYR A 15 44.48 -4.61 0.47
N SER A 16 45.38 -4.84 -0.48
CA SER A 16 46.77 -4.45 -0.36
C SER A 16 46.92 -2.93 -0.55
N LEU A 17 47.87 -2.33 0.15
CA LEU A 17 48.27 -0.92 -0.07
C LEU A 17 48.86 -0.70 -1.47
N ASP A 18 49.34 -1.77 -2.12
CA ASP A 18 49.89 -1.75 -3.48
C ASP A 18 48.83 -1.93 -4.57
N ASP A 19 47.55 -2.04 -4.22
CA ASP A 19 46.47 -2.20 -5.19
C ASP A 19 46.31 -0.91 -6.03
N LYS A 20 46.42 -1.05 -7.36
CA LYS A 20 46.34 0.08 -8.30
C LYS A 20 45.00 0.83 -8.23
N ASN A 21 43.89 0.13 -7.95
CA ASN A 21 42.58 0.74 -7.82
C ASN A 21 42.50 1.57 -6.54
N ILE A 22 43.00 1.04 -5.43
CA ILE A 22 43.07 1.75 -4.15
C ILE A 22 43.95 3.00 -4.27
N GLN A 23 45.12 2.88 -4.89
CA GLN A 23 45.99 4.03 -5.15
C GLN A 23 45.32 5.08 -6.04
N SER A 24 44.54 4.67 -7.05
CA SER A 24 43.77 5.58 -7.91
C SER A 24 42.66 6.33 -7.15
N ILE A 25 41.93 5.63 -6.28
CA ILE A 25 40.89 6.21 -5.42
C ILE A 25 41.52 7.24 -4.48
N LEU A 26 42.59 6.86 -3.78
CA LEU A 26 43.30 7.74 -2.86
C LEU A 26 43.91 8.96 -3.58
N LYS A 27 44.49 8.79 -4.77
CA LYS A 27 44.99 9.89 -5.60
C LYS A 27 43.89 10.89 -5.96
N SER A 28 42.69 10.40 -6.27
CA SER A 28 41.53 11.23 -6.56
C SER A 28 41.05 12.00 -5.33
N ILE A 29 41.11 11.39 -4.15
CA ILE A 29 40.77 12.03 -2.86
C ILE A 29 41.77 13.15 -2.54
N ILE A 30 43.08 12.88 -2.62
CA ILE A 30 44.14 13.85 -2.32
C ILE A 30 44.06 15.08 -3.23
N LYS A 31 43.81 14.87 -4.53
CA LYS A 31 43.73 15.96 -5.52
C LYS A 31 42.67 17.01 -5.15
N CYS A 32 41.66 16.61 -4.38
CA CYS A 32 40.55 17.47 -3.97
C CYS A 32 40.70 18.06 -2.56
N LEU A 33 41.78 17.78 -1.84
CA LEU A 33 42.00 18.21 -0.46
C LEU A 33 43.14 19.23 -0.35
N THR A 34 42.95 20.23 0.52
CA THR A 34 44.01 21.17 0.89
C THR A 34 44.98 20.54 1.90
N LYS A 35 46.25 20.95 1.92
CA LYS A 35 47.29 20.40 2.81
C LYS A 35 46.86 20.38 4.30
N GLU A 36 46.14 21.40 4.76
CA GLU A 36 45.61 21.48 6.14
C GLU A 36 44.54 20.42 6.48
N LYS A 37 43.82 19.90 5.48
CA LYS A 37 42.79 18.88 5.66
C LYS A 37 43.35 17.46 5.61
N ILE A 38 44.59 17.28 5.15
CA ILE A 38 45.24 15.97 5.03
C ILE A 38 45.57 15.39 6.41
N GLU A 39 46.01 16.21 7.37
CA GLU A 39 46.26 15.73 8.74
C GLU A 39 44.99 15.18 9.41
N LYS A 40 43.82 15.74 9.10
CA LYS A 40 42.52 15.29 9.62
C LYS A 40 42.10 13.91 9.09
N LEU A 41 42.80 13.35 8.09
CA LEU A 41 42.54 12.01 7.55
C LEU A 41 43.23 10.90 8.35
N LYS A 42 44.22 11.23 9.20
CA LYS A 42 45.02 10.24 9.95
C LYS A 42 44.15 9.22 10.69
N ASP A 43 43.11 9.69 11.38
CA ASP A 43 42.20 8.84 12.15
C ASP A 43 41.00 8.32 11.36
N ARG A 44 40.94 8.61 10.05
CA ARG A 44 39.78 8.32 9.20
C ARG A 44 40.06 7.29 8.12
N LEU A 45 41.30 7.07 7.73
CA LEU A 45 41.67 6.05 6.76
C LEU A 45 42.25 4.84 7.50
N ILE A 46 41.47 3.76 7.58
CA ILE A 46 41.82 2.53 8.27
C ILE A 46 41.96 1.42 7.23
N PHE A 47 43.11 0.75 7.21
CA PHE A 47 43.40 -0.36 6.30
C PHE A 47 43.51 -1.65 7.10
N CYS A 48 42.70 -2.65 6.77
CA CYS A 48 42.77 -3.99 7.35
C CYS A 48 43.47 -4.91 6.34
N GLN A 49 44.76 -5.17 6.58
CA GLN A 49 45.58 -6.02 5.76
C GLN A 49 45.63 -7.44 6.34
N TRP A 50 45.29 -8.41 5.50
CA TRP A 50 45.42 -9.82 5.84
C TRP A 50 46.88 -10.27 5.69
N THR A 51 47.39 -11.01 6.68
CA THR A 51 48.72 -11.61 6.64
C THR A 51 48.63 -13.11 6.93
N PRO A 52 49.33 -13.97 6.16
CA PRO A 52 49.31 -15.43 6.36
C PRO A 52 50.05 -15.89 7.64
N ASN A 53 50.81 -15.01 8.27
CA ASN A 53 51.54 -15.30 9.50
C ASN A 53 50.57 -15.36 10.68
N SER A 54 50.79 -16.28 11.63
CA SER A 54 50.02 -16.36 12.86
C SER A 54 50.40 -15.23 13.82
N ILE A 55 49.86 -14.05 13.57
CA ILE A 55 50.02 -12.86 14.42
C ILE A 55 48.70 -12.57 15.14
N GLU A 56 48.80 -11.95 16.32
CA GLU A 56 47.64 -11.33 16.94
C GLU A 56 47.24 -10.07 16.16
N THR A 57 45.95 -9.74 16.16
CA THR A 57 45.44 -8.56 15.46
C THR A 57 46.03 -7.29 16.09
N GLU A 58 46.87 -6.57 15.34
CA GLU A 58 47.53 -5.34 15.81
C GLU A 58 47.11 -4.13 14.98
N MET A 59 46.98 -2.97 15.63
CA MET A 59 46.70 -1.68 15.00
C MET A 59 47.87 -0.72 15.21
N SER A 60 48.43 -0.18 14.12
CA SER A 60 49.56 0.76 14.16
C SER A 60 49.30 1.99 13.30
N ASP A 61 49.94 3.11 13.67
CA ASP A 61 50.03 4.28 12.79
C ASP A 61 51.02 3.98 11.66
N SER A 62 50.64 4.27 10.42
CA SER A 62 51.48 4.10 9.23
C SER A 62 51.31 5.29 8.29
N THR A 63 52.16 5.37 7.27
CA THR A 63 52.07 6.41 6.24
C THR A 63 52.12 5.78 4.86
N LEU A 64 51.35 6.36 3.94
CA LEU A 64 51.28 5.91 2.55
C LEU A 64 51.69 7.06 1.64
N LEU A 65 52.71 6.83 0.81
CA LEU A 65 53.17 7.80 -0.18
C LEU A 65 52.34 7.65 -1.46
N ILE A 66 51.56 8.67 -1.80
CA ILE A 66 50.78 8.70 -3.05
C ILE A 66 51.02 10.02 -3.77
N SER A 67 51.58 9.94 -4.98
CA SER A 67 51.81 11.11 -5.86
C SER A 67 52.48 12.27 -5.10
N ASP A 68 53.62 11.99 -4.48
CA ASP A 68 54.45 12.94 -3.70
C ASP A 68 53.79 13.55 -2.45
N THR A 69 52.67 12.97 -2.00
CA THR A 69 52.01 13.36 -0.75
C THR A 69 52.01 12.19 0.23
N ILE A 70 52.48 12.44 1.45
CA ILE A 70 52.48 11.46 2.54
C ILE A 70 51.11 11.53 3.23
N ILE A 71 50.36 10.43 3.20
CA ILE A 71 49.07 10.32 3.86
C ILE A 71 49.24 9.49 5.13
N PRO A 72 48.90 10.03 6.30
CA PRO A 72 48.85 9.24 7.52
C PRO A 72 47.62 8.30 7.48
N ILE A 73 47.83 7.03 7.80
CA ILE A 73 46.80 5.98 7.83
C ILE A 73 46.90 5.18 9.13
N LYS A 74 45.83 4.47 9.48
CA LYS A 74 45.92 3.37 10.45
C LYS A 74 45.94 2.05 9.74
N LEU A 75 46.90 1.21 10.09
CA LEU A 75 47.04 -0.14 9.56
C LEU A 75 46.65 -1.14 10.64
N ILE A 76 45.69 -1.99 10.33
CA ILE A 76 45.31 -3.16 11.11
C ILE A 76 45.87 -4.36 10.37
N THR A 77 46.79 -5.09 11.01
CA THR A 77 47.33 -6.32 10.45
C THR A 77 46.70 -7.49 11.20
N THR A 78 46.06 -8.39 10.47
CA THR A 78 45.35 -9.53 11.07
C THR A 78 45.48 -10.78 10.22
N ASN A 79 45.38 -11.95 10.86
CA ASN A 79 45.29 -13.25 10.21
C ASN A 79 43.82 -13.72 10.04
N ASP A 80 42.88 -13.13 10.79
CA ASP A 80 41.46 -13.44 10.75
C ASP A 80 40.60 -12.18 10.96
N PHE A 81 39.65 -11.95 10.06
CA PHE A 81 38.75 -10.79 10.15
C PHE A 81 37.66 -10.93 11.22
N ILE A 82 37.53 -12.07 11.91
CA ILE A 82 36.54 -12.25 12.98
C ILE A 82 36.61 -11.13 14.03
N ASP A 83 37.81 -10.73 14.47
CA ASP A 83 37.97 -9.67 15.46
C ASP A 83 37.44 -8.33 14.94
N VAL A 84 37.79 -7.99 13.69
CA VAL A 84 37.37 -6.74 13.02
C VAL A 84 35.85 -6.72 12.89
N TYR A 85 35.23 -7.80 12.42
CA TYR A 85 33.78 -7.89 12.29
C TYR A 85 33.05 -7.88 13.63
N THR A 86 33.63 -8.49 14.66
CA THR A 86 33.06 -8.49 16.02
C THR A 86 33.03 -7.08 16.61
N VAL A 87 34.11 -6.30 16.41
CA VAL A 87 34.16 -4.90 16.84
C VAL A 87 33.18 -4.03 16.06
N LEU A 88 33.07 -4.23 14.74
CA LEU A 88 32.13 -3.49 13.90
C LEU A 88 30.67 -3.80 14.25
N ALA A 89 30.36 -5.06 14.55
CA ALA A 89 29.02 -5.48 14.98
C ALA A 89 28.62 -4.90 16.34
N ASN A 90 29.58 -4.75 17.27
CA ASN A 90 29.34 -4.20 18.60
C ASN A 90 29.46 -2.67 18.68
N ASN A 91 29.85 -2.00 17.59
CA ASN A 91 29.95 -0.54 17.54
C ASN A 91 28.54 0.07 17.48
N LYS A 92 27.95 0.29 18.66
CA LYS A 92 26.66 0.98 18.80
C LYS A 92 26.77 2.38 18.20
N ARG A 93 26.00 2.65 17.15
CA ARG A 93 25.91 3.94 16.46
C ARG A 93 25.70 5.05 17.49
N LYS A 94 26.71 5.89 17.73
CA LYS A 94 26.57 7.04 18.63
C LYS A 94 25.74 8.10 17.91
N LEU A 95 24.59 8.46 18.49
CA LEU A 95 23.75 9.55 17.98
C LEU A 95 24.57 10.85 17.93
N PRO A 96 24.55 11.61 16.82
CA PRO A 96 25.26 12.88 16.71
C PRO A 96 24.94 13.83 17.87
N ILE A 97 25.98 14.46 18.44
CA ILE A 97 25.88 15.35 19.61
C ILE A 97 24.92 16.54 19.37
N LYS A 98 24.76 16.98 18.12
CA LYS A 98 23.79 18.03 17.75
C LYS A 98 22.35 17.60 18.07
N ILE A 99 22.00 16.34 17.81
CA ILE A 99 20.67 15.78 18.09
C ILE A 99 20.46 15.74 19.61
N LEU A 100 21.44 15.25 20.37
CA LEU A 100 21.38 15.20 21.84
C LEU A 100 21.20 16.60 22.49
N ARG A 101 21.91 17.61 21.97
CA ARG A 101 21.80 18.99 22.47
C ARG A 101 20.43 19.61 22.18
N GLN A 102 19.85 19.31 21.02
CA GLN A 102 18.49 19.74 20.68
C GLN A 102 17.43 19.01 21.51
N MET A 103 17.60 17.71 21.77
CA MET A 103 16.72 16.96 22.69
C MET A 103 16.70 17.58 24.09
N LYS A 104 17.86 17.99 24.62
CA LYS A 104 17.96 18.65 25.93
C LYS A 104 17.22 20.00 25.96
N GLY A 105 17.31 20.79 24.89
CA GLY A 105 16.57 22.06 24.76
C GLY A 105 15.06 21.84 24.74
N MET A 106 14.59 20.83 24.00
CA MET A 106 13.17 20.53 23.89
C MET A 106 12.57 19.91 25.16
N VAL A 107 13.32 19.11 25.93
CA VAL A 107 12.88 18.65 27.26
C VAL A 107 12.71 19.84 28.21
N TYR A 108 13.60 20.83 28.11
CA TYR A 108 13.49 22.06 28.90
C TYR A 108 12.25 22.88 28.51
N ASP A 109 11.96 23.02 27.21
CA ASP A 109 10.78 23.73 26.72
C ASP A 109 9.46 22.98 27.00
N PHE A 110 9.46 21.64 26.97
CA PHE A 110 8.34 20.80 27.36
C PHE A 110 8.00 20.92 28.86
N VAL A 111 9.02 20.89 29.72
CA VAL A 111 8.81 21.09 31.18
C VAL A 111 8.37 22.52 31.49
N LYS A 112 8.75 23.50 30.65
CA LYS A 112 8.41 24.92 30.83
C LYS A 112 7.04 25.30 30.26
N SER A 113 6.58 24.63 29.21
CA SER A 113 5.26 24.85 28.61
C SER A 113 4.26 23.84 29.18
N ASN A 114 3.41 24.27 30.10
CA ASN A 114 2.41 23.44 30.76
C ASN A 114 1.22 23.06 29.83
N ASN A 115 1.46 22.95 28.52
CA ASN A 115 0.46 22.76 27.48
C ASN A 115 0.86 21.56 26.59
N SER A 116 0.20 20.42 26.84
CA SER A 116 0.61 19.06 26.50
C SER A 116 0.54 18.64 25.02
N LYS A 117 0.68 19.57 24.06
CA LYS A 117 0.40 19.30 22.63
C LYS A 117 1.61 19.10 21.71
N SER A 118 2.84 19.11 22.22
CA SER A 118 4.04 18.89 21.40
C SER A 118 4.57 17.45 21.54
N LYS A 119 4.12 16.54 20.67
CA LYS A 119 4.62 15.15 20.63
C LYS A 119 5.69 15.00 19.55
N ILE A 120 6.91 14.71 20.01
CA ILE A 120 8.16 14.64 19.26
C ILE A 120 8.37 13.25 18.71
N TYR A 121 8.90 13.16 17.50
CA TYR A 121 8.83 11.95 16.73
C TYR A 121 10.16 12.00 15.76
N VAL A 122 11.01 10.97 15.45
CA VAL A 122 12.21 10.94 14.51
C VAL A 122 12.26 9.81 13.42
N THR A 123 12.43 10.09 12.11
CA THR A 123 12.47 9.06 11.02
C THR A 123 13.87 8.48 10.72
N ASP A 124 13.92 7.32 10.04
CA ASP A 124 15.15 6.53 9.78
C ASP A 124 16.14 7.12 8.74
N ASN A 125 15.80 8.21 8.04
CA ASN A 125 16.66 8.82 7.01
C ASN A 125 17.11 10.24 7.39
N LEU A 126 18.20 10.30 8.18
CA LEU A 126 18.79 11.53 8.73
C LEU A 126 19.67 12.31 7.73
N GLU A 127 19.86 11.83 6.49
CA GLU A 127 20.86 12.37 5.56
C GLU A 127 20.34 13.46 4.61
N ASN A 128 19.02 13.70 4.51
CA ASN A 128 18.43 14.58 3.49
C ASN A 128 17.71 15.84 4.02
N ILE A 129 17.92 16.24 5.28
CA ILE A 129 17.14 17.35 5.84
C ILE A 129 17.97 18.65 5.85
N GLU A 130 18.08 19.29 4.68
CA GLU A 130 18.70 20.62 4.55
C GLU A 130 17.78 21.77 5.01
N ASN A 131 16.50 21.50 5.27
CA ASN A 131 15.55 22.49 5.81
C ASN A 131 14.72 21.90 6.96
N ILE A 132 15.33 21.73 8.13
CA ILE A 132 14.69 21.21 9.35
C ILE A 132 13.75 22.24 10.02
N HIS A 133 13.77 23.50 9.60
CA HIS A 133 12.93 24.54 10.23
C HIS A 133 11.42 24.38 9.99
N ASN A 134 11.00 23.54 9.05
CA ASN A 134 9.59 23.18 8.79
C ASN A 134 9.31 21.68 8.96
N ALA A 135 10.22 20.91 9.56
CA ALA A 135 10.03 19.48 9.73
C ALA A 135 9.35 19.18 11.07
N GLU A 136 8.03 18.98 11.03
CA GLU A 136 7.30 18.28 12.08
C GLU A 136 7.93 16.89 12.29
N PHE A 137 8.45 16.68 13.51
CA PHE A 137 9.22 15.51 13.97
C PHE A 137 8.28 14.24 14.03
N VAL A 138 8.65 13.00 13.50
CA VAL A 138 7.98 11.59 13.43
C VAL A 138 8.72 10.32 14.08
N TYR A 139 8.38 9.69 15.26
CA TYR A 139 9.05 8.88 16.38
C TYR A 139 9.60 7.54 15.92
N GLY A 140 10.93 7.40 15.98
CA GLY A 140 11.63 6.22 15.50
C GLY A 140 12.63 5.69 16.51
N VAL A 141 12.21 5.56 17.76
CA VAL A 141 12.90 4.68 18.72
C VAL A 141 11.83 3.83 19.42
N GLY A 142 11.37 2.77 18.75
CA GLY A 142 10.43 1.80 19.36
C GLY A 142 9.52 1.00 18.41
N LEU A 143 9.47 1.34 17.11
CA LEU A 143 8.50 0.71 16.19
C LEU A 143 8.74 -0.79 15.95
N LYS A 144 10.00 -1.25 15.91
CA LYS A 144 10.30 -2.68 15.67
C LYS A 144 9.78 -3.62 16.77
N ASP A 145 9.65 -3.13 18.00
CA ASP A 145 9.17 -3.94 19.13
C ASP A 145 7.64 -3.93 19.22
N ARG A 146 6.97 -2.81 18.89
CA ARG A 146 5.49 -2.75 18.80
C ARG A 146 4.91 -3.65 17.71
N PHE A 147 5.58 -3.78 16.56
CA PHE A 147 5.16 -4.72 15.51
C PHE A 147 5.31 -6.20 15.94
N ALA A 148 6.20 -6.49 16.88
CA ALA A 148 6.45 -7.83 17.38
C ALA A 148 5.43 -8.28 18.43
N GLU A 149 4.90 -7.38 19.26
CA GLU A 149 3.92 -7.69 20.31
C GLU A 149 2.56 -8.18 19.77
N VAL A 150 2.23 -7.83 18.52
CA VAL A 150 0.88 -8.03 17.99
C VAL A 150 0.81 -9.02 16.81
N GLY A 151 1.94 -9.66 16.47
CA GLY A 151 2.05 -10.51 15.28
C GLY A 151 1.99 -9.73 13.95
N ILE A 152 1.98 -8.40 13.99
CA ILE A 152 1.93 -7.49 12.82
C ILE A 152 3.36 -7.23 12.30
N LYS A 153 4.20 -8.26 12.32
CA LYS A 153 5.54 -8.15 11.75
C LYS A 153 5.44 -8.35 10.24
N GLY A 154 5.52 -7.26 9.49
CA GLY A 154 5.72 -7.30 8.03
C GLY A 154 4.46 -7.25 7.17
N ILE A 155 3.36 -6.66 7.65
CA ILE A 155 2.22 -6.35 6.77
C ILE A 155 2.66 -5.23 5.82
N GLU A 156 2.80 -5.56 4.56
CA GLU A 156 3.13 -4.62 3.49
C GLU A 156 1.86 -4.13 2.79
N LEU A 157 1.97 -3.06 2.01
CA LEU A 157 0.86 -2.58 1.15
C LEU A 157 0.22 -3.71 0.34
N LYS A 158 1.07 -4.65 -0.10
CA LYS A 158 0.72 -5.85 -0.86
C LYS A 158 -0.33 -6.71 -0.13
N ASP A 159 -0.19 -6.86 1.18
CA ASP A 159 -1.05 -7.67 2.02
C ASP A 159 -2.39 -6.97 2.29
N VAL A 160 -2.34 -5.65 2.50
CA VAL A 160 -3.53 -4.81 2.68
C VAL A 160 -4.37 -4.73 1.40
N LEU A 161 -3.71 -4.71 0.23
CA LEU A 161 -4.38 -4.83 -1.06
C LEU A 161 -5.06 -6.19 -1.25
N LEU A 162 -4.38 -7.28 -0.89
CA LEU A 162 -4.97 -8.63 -0.96
C LEU A 162 -6.15 -8.80 -0.01
N ASP A 163 -6.08 -8.21 1.18
CA ASP A 163 -7.16 -8.24 2.15
C ASP A 163 -8.45 -7.57 1.60
N SER A 164 -8.31 -6.56 0.73
CA SER A 164 -9.46 -5.95 0.05
C SER A 164 -10.13 -6.87 -0.98
N ILE A 165 -9.41 -7.86 -1.50
CA ILE A 165 -9.91 -8.83 -2.48
C ILE A 165 -10.44 -10.09 -1.77
N LYS A 166 -9.66 -10.60 -0.82
CA LYS A 166 -9.99 -11.75 0.02
C LYS A 166 -9.85 -11.35 1.47
N SER A 167 -10.98 -11.12 2.13
CA SER A 167 -10.99 -10.68 3.51
C SER A 167 -10.24 -11.65 4.41
N ARG A 168 -9.27 -11.12 5.15
CA ARG A 168 -8.55 -11.78 6.22
C ARG A 168 -9.21 -11.38 7.54
N GLU A 169 -9.11 -12.26 8.54
CA GLU A 169 -9.61 -11.98 9.90
C GLU A 169 -8.60 -11.13 10.67
N TRP A 170 -8.37 -9.91 10.20
CA TRP A 170 -7.50 -8.95 10.86
C TRP A 170 -8.27 -8.05 11.82
N ASP A 171 -7.63 -7.73 12.93
CA ASP A 171 -8.15 -6.76 13.90
C ASP A 171 -8.12 -5.35 13.27
N ALA A 172 -9.30 -4.81 12.98
CA ALA A 172 -9.47 -3.56 12.26
C ALA A 172 -8.87 -2.37 13.01
N ILE A 173 -8.91 -2.36 14.35
CA ILE A 173 -8.34 -1.29 15.18
C ILE A 173 -6.82 -1.28 15.00
N LYS A 174 -6.20 -2.44 15.18
CA LYS A 174 -4.74 -2.57 15.08
C LYS A 174 -4.20 -2.27 13.68
N ILE A 175 -4.88 -2.72 12.62
CA ILE A 175 -4.48 -2.39 11.24
C ILE A 175 -4.61 -0.88 11.01
N SER A 176 -5.69 -0.27 11.50
CA SER A 176 -5.91 1.16 11.35
C SER A 176 -4.85 1.98 12.06
N GLU A 177 -4.50 1.66 13.30
CA GLU A 177 -3.55 2.43 14.11
C GLU A 177 -2.08 2.11 13.76
N LEU A 178 -1.74 0.83 13.58
CA LEU A 178 -0.35 0.41 13.52
C LEU A 178 0.17 0.19 12.10
N CYS A 179 -0.71 0.01 11.11
CA CYS A 179 -0.30 -0.28 9.73
C CYS A 179 -0.59 0.88 8.78
N LEU A 180 -1.85 1.31 8.65
CA LEU A 180 -2.28 2.30 7.64
C LEU A 180 -1.49 3.64 7.66
N PRO A 181 -1.15 4.24 8.82
CA PRO A 181 -0.47 5.54 8.86
C PRO A 181 0.94 5.49 8.27
N PHE A 182 1.56 4.30 8.27
CA PHE A 182 2.93 4.10 7.81
C PHE A 182 3.01 3.57 6.37
N LEU A 183 1.88 3.29 5.73
CA LEU A 183 1.86 2.82 4.34
C LEU A 183 2.08 3.96 3.35
N ASN A 184 3.03 3.75 2.45
CA ASN A 184 3.31 4.63 1.33
C ASN A 184 2.84 3.99 0.02
N GLY A 185 2.01 4.71 -0.72
CA GLY A 185 1.41 4.23 -1.96
C GLY A 185 0.25 5.11 -2.43
N LYS A 186 -0.06 5.02 -3.73
CA LYS A 186 -1.18 5.76 -4.33
C LYS A 186 -2.53 5.08 -4.08
N TYR A 187 -2.55 3.74 -4.06
CA TYR A 187 -3.76 2.93 -4.00
C TYR A 187 -3.82 2.19 -2.67
N ILE A 188 -4.11 2.92 -1.58
CA ILE A 188 -4.21 2.34 -0.24
C ILE A 188 -5.70 2.26 0.15
N PRO A 189 -6.23 1.06 0.48
CA PRO A 189 -7.65 0.87 0.79
C PRO A 189 -7.97 1.22 2.25
N TYR A 190 -7.83 2.49 2.63
CA TYR A 190 -7.99 2.96 4.01
C TYR A 190 -9.36 2.63 4.62
N PHE A 191 -10.43 2.80 3.84
CA PHE A 191 -11.81 2.79 4.33
C PHE A 191 -12.27 1.45 4.90
N LYS A 192 -11.70 0.32 4.47
CA LYS A 192 -12.14 -1.01 4.94
C LYS A 192 -11.93 -1.15 6.45
N HIS A 193 -10.71 -0.93 6.91
CA HIS A 193 -10.36 -1.09 8.32
C HIS A 193 -10.78 0.12 9.15
N LEU A 194 -10.67 1.34 8.61
CA LEU A 194 -11.10 2.54 9.34
C LEU A 194 -12.61 2.53 9.64
N ARG A 195 -13.45 2.06 8.70
CA ARG A 195 -14.88 1.90 8.95
C ARG A 195 -15.16 0.79 9.96
N ALA A 196 -14.52 -0.37 9.79
CA ALA A 196 -14.70 -1.49 10.70
C ALA A 196 -14.23 -1.18 12.13
N ALA A 197 -13.25 -0.29 12.29
CA ALA A 197 -12.78 0.19 13.58
C ALA A 197 -13.56 1.39 14.14
N GLY A 198 -14.52 1.94 13.39
CA GLY A 198 -15.36 3.05 13.84
C GLY A 198 -14.69 4.44 13.80
N TYR A 199 -13.60 4.61 13.06
CA TYR A 199 -12.89 5.90 12.95
C TYR A 199 -13.47 6.85 11.89
N LEU A 200 -14.45 6.39 11.10
CA LEU A 200 -15.08 7.21 10.07
C LEU A 200 -16.45 7.68 10.52
N ASN A 201 -16.72 8.97 10.32
CA ASN A 201 -18.04 9.57 10.50
C ASN A 201 -18.98 9.25 9.32
N ASP A 202 -20.23 9.73 9.38
CA ASP A 202 -21.25 9.51 8.34
C ASP A 202 -20.84 10.03 6.95
N ASN A 203 -19.94 11.00 6.90
CA ASN A 203 -19.38 11.56 5.67
C ASN A 203 -18.14 10.79 5.16
N ASN A 204 -17.78 9.68 5.80
CA ASN A 204 -16.61 8.86 5.53
C ASN A 204 -15.26 9.56 5.78
N ASN A 205 -15.24 10.57 6.66
CA ASN A 205 -14.02 11.26 7.05
C ASN A 205 -13.59 10.84 8.45
N ILE A 206 -12.29 10.92 8.73
CA ILE A 206 -11.77 10.90 10.10
C ILE A 206 -11.95 12.31 10.67
N ASP A 207 -12.53 12.42 11.86
CA ASP A 207 -12.68 13.71 12.55
C ASP A 207 -11.31 14.33 12.86
N GLU A 208 -11.19 15.64 12.66
CA GLU A 208 -9.92 16.36 12.87
C GLU A 208 -9.52 16.39 14.36
N ASP A 209 -10.49 16.24 15.27
CA ASP A 209 -10.30 16.20 16.72
C ASP A 209 -10.06 14.77 17.26
N ASN A 210 -9.79 13.79 16.40
CA ASN A 210 -9.62 12.40 16.81
C ASN A 210 -8.46 12.24 17.82
N GLU A 211 -8.73 11.60 18.97
CA GLU A 211 -7.76 11.45 20.08
C GLU A 211 -6.75 10.30 19.87
N THR A 212 -6.85 9.55 18.77
CA THR A 212 -5.98 8.40 18.49
C THR A 212 -4.55 8.85 18.25
N THR A 213 -3.63 8.34 19.08
CA THR A 213 -2.23 8.80 19.10
C THR A 213 -1.44 8.49 17.82
N GLU A 214 -1.92 7.54 17.04
CA GLU A 214 -1.29 7.01 15.84
C GLU A 214 -1.68 7.77 14.57
N PHE A 215 -2.72 8.60 14.61
CA PHE A 215 -3.19 9.37 13.45
C PHE A 215 -2.55 10.76 13.44
N SER A 216 -1.61 10.97 12.50
CA SER A 216 -1.05 12.30 12.28
C SER A 216 -2.06 13.21 11.55
N PRO A 217 -1.98 14.55 11.72
CA PRO A 217 -2.80 15.49 10.95
C PRO A 217 -2.66 15.30 9.43
N GLU A 218 -1.44 14.99 8.97
CA GLU A 218 -1.18 14.67 7.56
C GLU A 218 -1.88 13.38 7.11
N PHE A 219 -1.91 12.35 7.94
CA PHE A 219 -2.62 11.10 7.65
C PHE A 219 -4.13 11.33 7.58
N ILE A 220 -4.71 12.05 8.56
CA ILE A 220 -6.13 12.42 8.57
C ILE A 220 -6.49 13.17 7.29
N LYS A 221 -5.70 14.21 6.94
CA LYS A 221 -5.87 14.96 5.70
C LYS A 221 -5.76 14.07 4.47
N LYS A 222 -4.75 13.20 4.41
CA LYS A 222 -4.53 12.27 3.30
C LYS A 222 -5.70 11.33 3.11
N VAL A 223 -6.30 10.81 4.18
CA VAL A 223 -7.48 9.94 4.12
C VAL A 223 -8.71 10.73 3.66
N ASN A 224 -8.95 11.91 4.24
CA ASN A 224 -10.10 12.76 3.92
C ASN A 224 -10.05 13.32 2.48
N ASP A 225 -8.85 13.51 1.92
CA ASP A 225 -8.66 13.94 0.52
C ASP A 225 -8.85 12.79 -0.50
N VAL A 226 -8.99 11.54 -0.05
CA VAL A 226 -9.16 10.39 -0.96
C VAL A 226 -10.55 10.41 -1.57
N LYS A 227 -10.59 10.49 -2.91
CA LYS A 227 -11.82 10.40 -3.70
C LYS A 227 -11.88 9.09 -4.47
N THR A 228 -13.08 8.69 -4.90
CA THR A 228 -13.30 7.49 -5.72
C THR A 228 -12.45 7.52 -7.00
N GLU A 229 -12.25 8.70 -7.60
CA GLU A 229 -11.42 8.89 -8.79
C GLU A 229 -9.93 8.63 -8.53
N SER A 230 -9.46 8.77 -7.29
CA SER A 230 -8.07 8.49 -6.90
C SER A 230 -7.71 7.01 -7.11
N PHE A 231 -8.70 6.12 -7.10
CA PHE A 231 -8.56 4.70 -7.38
C PHE A 231 -8.77 4.34 -8.85
N TYR A 232 -9.01 5.32 -9.72
CA TYR A 232 -9.14 5.02 -11.14
C TYR A 232 -7.79 4.58 -11.74
N PRO A 233 -7.82 3.53 -12.57
CA PRO A 233 -6.65 3.06 -13.27
C PRO A 233 -6.13 4.14 -14.22
N SER A 234 -4.81 4.24 -14.31
CA SER A 234 -4.17 5.18 -15.23
C SER A 234 -4.54 4.86 -16.68
N ALA A 235 -4.41 5.83 -17.59
CA ALA A 235 -4.71 5.63 -19.02
C ALA A 235 -3.96 4.44 -19.64
N SER A 236 -2.78 4.10 -19.11
CA SER A 236 -2.01 2.92 -19.53
C SER A 236 -2.73 1.60 -19.21
N TYR A 237 -3.32 1.49 -18.03
CA TYR A 237 -4.12 0.33 -17.63
C TYR A 237 -5.39 0.21 -18.50
N VAL A 238 -6.07 1.34 -18.75
CA VAL A 238 -7.29 1.37 -19.58
C VAL A 238 -7.01 0.91 -21.02
N ARG A 239 -5.90 1.32 -21.63
CA ARG A 239 -5.52 0.91 -22.99
C ARG A 239 -5.30 -0.61 -23.13
N LYS A 240 -4.75 -1.24 -22.09
CA LYS A 240 -4.48 -2.69 -22.07
C LYS A 240 -5.69 -3.55 -21.69
N LYS A 241 -6.87 -2.94 -21.48
CA LYS A 241 -8.09 -3.64 -21.08
C LYS A 241 -8.45 -4.81 -22.00
N GLU A 242 -8.38 -4.62 -23.32
CA GLU A 242 -8.75 -5.66 -24.28
C GLU A 242 -7.77 -6.83 -24.29
N GLU A 243 -6.48 -6.54 -24.12
CA GLU A 243 -5.41 -7.55 -24.04
C GLU A 243 -5.54 -8.40 -22.77
N ILE A 244 -5.83 -7.75 -21.64
CA ILE A 244 -6.03 -8.43 -20.34
C ILE A 244 -7.29 -9.28 -20.36
N ASN A 245 -8.40 -8.78 -20.91
CA ASN A 245 -9.64 -9.57 -21.05
C ASN A 245 -9.50 -10.76 -22.01
N LYS A 246 -8.54 -10.73 -22.94
CA LYS A 246 -8.19 -11.91 -23.76
C LYS A 246 -7.30 -12.89 -22.99
N SER A 247 -6.39 -12.37 -22.17
CA SER A 247 -5.38 -13.15 -21.44
C SER A 247 -5.96 -13.86 -20.20
N TYR A 248 -6.91 -13.23 -19.53
CA TYR A 248 -7.55 -13.75 -18.32
C TYR A 248 -9.04 -13.93 -18.58
N LYS A 249 -9.50 -15.19 -18.53
CA LYS A 249 -10.89 -15.52 -18.85
C LYS A 249 -11.82 -15.23 -17.68
N SER A 250 -11.32 -15.28 -16.45
CA SER A 250 -12.09 -15.03 -15.23
C SER A 250 -11.33 -14.16 -14.21
N LEU A 251 -12.07 -13.60 -13.26
CA LEU A 251 -11.49 -12.93 -12.09
C LEU A 251 -10.60 -13.89 -11.29
N HIS A 252 -10.92 -15.19 -11.25
CA HIS A 252 -10.10 -16.19 -10.59
C HIS A 252 -8.73 -16.34 -11.27
N ASP A 253 -8.70 -16.36 -12.60
CA ASP A 253 -7.44 -16.39 -13.37
C ASP A 253 -6.63 -15.12 -13.13
N LEU A 254 -7.29 -13.96 -13.06
CA LEU A 254 -6.63 -12.69 -12.75
C LEU A 254 -6.05 -12.70 -11.34
N ILE A 255 -6.80 -13.17 -10.33
CA ILE A 255 -6.35 -13.27 -8.93
C ILE A 255 -5.16 -14.23 -8.77
N SER A 256 -5.04 -15.24 -9.65
CA SER A 256 -3.89 -16.16 -9.65
C SER A 256 -2.57 -15.49 -10.07
N THR A 257 -2.62 -14.27 -10.60
CA THR A 257 -1.42 -13.51 -10.97
C THR A 257 -0.73 -12.89 -9.75
N ASN A 258 0.60 -12.77 -9.80
CA ASN A 258 1.40 -12.27 -8.68
C ASN A 258 1.44 -10.73 -8.56
N ASN A 259 0.54 -10.01 -9.24
CA ASN A 259 0.55 -8.54 -9.27
C ASN A 259 -0.78 -7.96 -8.75
N GLN A 260 -0.80 -7.63 -7.46
CA GLN A 260 -2.02 -7.24 -6.74
C GLN A 260 -2.57 -5.89 -7.18
N ILE A 261 -1.68 -4.97 -7.59
CA ILE A 261 -2.10 -3.69 -8.18
C ILE A 261 -2.81 -3.97 -9.52
N HIS A 262 -2.27 -4.87 -10.35
CA HIS A 262 -2.96 -5.29 -11.58
C HIS A 262 -4.32 -5.93 -11.29
N ILE A 263 -4.40 -6.82 -10.29
CA ILE A 263 -5.67 -7.42 -9.89
C ILE A 263 -6.67 -6.32 -9.52
N LEU A 264 -6.30 -5.39 -8.65
CA LEU A 264 -7.18 -4.31 -8.22
C LEU A 264 -7.62 -3.40 -9.38
N MET A 265 -6.69 -3.06 -10.28
CA MET A 265 -6.97 -2.17 -11.42
C MET A 265 -7.85 -2.80 -12.49
N TYR A 266 -7.71 -4.11 -12.71
CA TYR A 266 -8.47 -4.83 -13.74
C TYR A 266 -9.73 -5.51 -13.21
N THR A 267 -9.89 -5.69 -11.90
CA THR A 267 -11.13 -6.25 -11.32
C THR A 267 -12.38 -5.47 -11.76
N PRO A 268 -12.44 -4.11 -11.75
CA PRO A 268 -13.57 -3.34 -12.28
C PRO A 268 -13.77 -3.47 -13.80
N PHE A 269 -12.76 -3.95 -14.51
CA PHE A 269 -12.76 -4.13 -15.96
C PHE A 269 -12.96 -5.56 -16.42
N SER A 270 -12.92 -6.53 -15.49
CA SER A 270 -13.31 -7.91 -15.73
C SER A 270 -14.71 -7.86 -16.34
N LYS A 271 -14.81 -8.33 -17.59
CA LYS A 271 -16.12 -8.69 -18.12
C LYS A 271 -16.59 -9.93 -17.34
N ALA A 272 -17.90 -10.19 -17.39
CA ALA A 272 -18.35 -11.53 -17.07
C ALA A 272 -17.52 -12.52 -17.91
N SER A 273 -17.11 -13.61 -17.28
CA SER A 273 -16.30 -14.68 -17.87
C SER A 273 -17.15 -15.69 -18.63
N ARG A 274 -18.44 -15.76 -18.29
CA ARG A 274 -19.41 -16.69 -18.85
C ARG A 274 -20.84 -16.15 -18.74
N PRO A 275 -21.77 -16.68 -19.55
CA PRO A 275 -23.20 -16.43 -19.37
C PRO A 275 -23.69 -16.79 -17.96
N GLY A 276 -24.59 -15.96 -17.42
CA GLY A 276 -25.24 -16.15 -16.14
C GLY A 276 -24.34 -15.89 -14.93
N GLU A 277 -23.17 -15.26 -15.10
CA GLU A 277 -22.29 -14.94 -13.97
C GLU A 277 -22.77 -13.71 -13.18
N TYR A 278 -23.14 -12.65 -13.90
CA TYR A 278 -23.72 -11.43 -13.32
C TYR A 278 -25.00 -11.11 -14.07
N VAL A 279 -26.12 -11.08 -13.35
CA VAL A 279 -27.42 -10.74 -13.93
C VAL A 279 -27.97 -9.52 -13.21
N ALA A 280 -28.19 -8.44 -13.94
CA ALA A 280 -28.77 -7.22 -13.42
C ALA A 280 -30.30 -7.29 -13.54
N PHE A 281 -31.00 -7.15 -12.42
CA PHE A 281 -32.46 -7.09 -12.42
C PHE A 281 -32.92 -5.63 -12.36
N PHE A 282 -33.85 -5.26 -13.22
CA PHE A 282 -34.31 -3.89 -13.35
C PHE A 282 -35.73 -3.84 -13.91
N THR A 283 -36.35 -2.68 -13.78
CA THR A 283 -37.69 -2.43 -14.30
C THR A 283 -37.66 -1.31 -15.33
N ILE A 284 -38.66 -1.32 -16.22
CA ILE A 284 -38.96 -0.24 -17.15
C ILE A 284 -40.44 0.08 -17.05
N GLN A 285 -40.77 1.35 -16.87
CA GLN A 285 -42.16 1.82 -16.94
C GLN A 285 -42.54 2.04 -18.41
N ILE A 286 -43.66 1.44 -18.82
CA ILE A 286 -44.24 1.59 -20.15
C ILE A 286 -45.66 2.15 -20.04
N PRO A 287 -46.08 3.03 -20.96
CA PRO A 287 -47.47 3.46 -21.03
C PRO A 287 -48.35 2.34 -21.61
N THR A 288 -49.46 2.01 -20.95
CA THR A 288 -50.47 1.07 -21.46
C THR A 288 -51.85 1.73 -21.52
N MET A 289 -52.83 1.08 -22.15
CA MET A 289 -54.20 1.61 -22.25
C MET A 289 -54.93 1.65 -20.89
N GLU A 290 -54.47 0.87 -19.91
CA GLU A 290 -55.07 0.73 -18.58
C GLU A 290 -54.32 1.53 -17.49
N GLY A 291 -53.19 2.16 -17.85
CA GLY A 291 -52.31 2.89 -16.93
C GLY A 291 -50.82 2.64 -17.21
N PRO A 292 -49.89 3.20 -16.43
CA PRO A 292 -48.48 2.85 -16.54
C PRO A 292 -48.25 1.41 -16.06
N GLY A 293 -47.74 0.56 -16.95
CA GLY A 293 -47.29 -0.79 -16.62
C GLY A 293 -45.79 -0.80 -16.32
N ILE A 294 -45.36 -1.66 -15.40
CA ILE A 294 -43.97 -1.83 -15.00
C ILE A 294 -43.51 -3.19 -15.48
N VAL A 295 -42.60 -3.18 -16.45
CA VAL A 295 -41.98 -4.38 -17.01
C VAL A 295 -40.81 -4.77 -16.13
N PHE A 296 -40.76 -6.03 -15.71
CA PHE A 296 -39.67 -6.60 -14.93
C PHE A 296 -38.73 -7.39 -15.84
N LEU A 297 -37.43 -7.08 -15.74
CA LEU A 297 -36.40 -7.58 -16.64
C LEU A 297 -35.15 -8.03 -15.88
N GLY A 298 -34.49 -9.06 -16.40
CA GLY A 298 -33.10 -9.40 -16.09
C GLY A 298 -32.21 -9.15 -17.30
N CYS A 299 -30.95 -8.77 -17.11
CA CYS A 299 -29.96 -8.65 -18.19
C CYS A 299 -28.67 -9.35 -17.79
N ASP A 300 -28.18 -10.27 -18.63
CA ASP A 300 -26.91 -10.95 -18.42
C ASP A 300 -25.72 -10.09 -18.88
N ALA A 301 -24.73 -9.90 -18.01
CA ALA A 301 -23.58 -9.04 -18.27
C ALA A 301 -22.59 -9.61 -19.31
N TYR A 302 -22.72 -10.89 -19.69
CA TYR A 302 -21.85 -11.53 -20.69
C TYR A 302 -22.45 -11.48 -22.10
N SER A 303 -23.68 -11.99 -22.22
CA SER A 303 -24.39 -12.16 -23.48
C SER A 303 -25.22 -10.94 -23.87
N GLU A 304 -25.44 -10.00 -22.96
CA GLU A 304 -26.37 -8.87 -23.11
C GLU A 304 -27.81 -9.33 -23.43
N PHE A 305 -28.11 -10.60 -23.12
CA PHE A 305 -29.44 -11.16 -23.32
C PHE A 305 -30.37 -10.77 -22.17
N GLY A 306 -31.57 -10.33 -22.54
CA GLY A 306 -32.61 -9.92 -21.61
C GLY A 306 -33.59 -11.05 -21.28
N PHE A 307 -33.94 -11.19 -20.01
CA PHE A 307 -35.00 -12.06 -19.52
C PHE A 307 -36.21 -11.19 -19.18
N HIS A 308 -37.40 -11.54 -19.65
CA HIS A 308 -38.63 -10.83 -19.33
C HIS A 308 -39.46 -11.69 -18.38
N THR A 309 -39.60 -11.25 -17.12
CA THR A 309 -40.29 -12.00 -16.07
C THR A 309 -41.78 -11.66 -15.98
N GLY A 310 -42.19 -10.52 -16.53
CA GLY A 310 -43.60 -10.12 -16.60
C GLY A 310 -43.80 -8.61 -16.52
N VAL A 311 -45.07 -8.22 -16.44
CA VAL A 311 -45.51 -6.83 -16.29
C VAL A 311 -46.47 -6.77 -15.10
N GLU A 312 -46.32 -5.76 -14.25
CA GLU A 312 -47.24 -5.48 -13.12
C GLU A 312 -47.61 -3.99 -13.12
N GLU A 313 -48.54 -3.60 -12.26
CA GLU A 313 -48.97 -2.20 -12.11
C GLU A 313 -48.02 -1.38 -11.20
N ASP A 314 -47.24 -2.04 -10.34
CA ASP A 314 -46.38 -1.39 -9.35
C ASP A 314 -45.06 -2.15 -9.05
N GLU A 315 -44.15 -1.47 -8.36
CA GLU A 315 -42.90 -2.05 -7.80
C GLU A 315 -43.07 -2.42 -6.32
N SER A 316 -44.22 -2.98 -5.94
CA SER A 316 -44.40 -3.43 -4.56
C SER A 316 -43.36 -4.49 -4.17
N PRO A 317 -42.94 -4.55 -2.90
CA PRO A 317 -41.99 -5.57 -2.44
C PRO A 317 -42.40 -7.01 -2.79
N ALA A 318 -43.70 -7.30 -2.84
CA ALA A 318 -44.23 -8.59 -3.25
C ALA A 318 -43.93 -8.87 -4.74
N ASN A 319 -44.16 -7.89 -5.61
CA ASN A 319 -43.88 -8.01 -7.05
C ASN A 319 -42.38 -8.12 -7.33
N ILE A 320 -41.54 -7.35 -6.63
CA ILE A 320 -40.08 -7.45 -6.76
C ILE A 320 -39.59 -8.86 -6.44
N LEU A 321 -40.01 -9.41 -5.30
CA LEU A 321 -39.60 -10.74 -4.88
C LEU A 321 -40.15 -11.84 -5.79
N LYS A 322 -41.41 -11.71 -6.23
CA LYS A 322 -42.04 -12.60 -7.22
C LYS A 322 -41.22 -12.63 -8.52
N HIS A 323 -40.86 -11.48 -9.06
CA HIS A 323 -40.13 -11.40 -10.33
C HIS A 323 -38.66 -11.82 -10.22
N ILE A 324 -38.01 -11.61 -9.08
CA ILE A 324 -36.69 -12.19 -8.81
C ILE A 324 -36.77 -13.72 -8.73
N TYR A 325 -37.81 -14.27 -8.09
CA TYR A 325 -38.03 -15.72 -8.08
C TYR A 325 -38.27 -16.27 -9.49
N LEU A 326 -39.13 -15.61 -10.28
CA LEU A 326 -39.38 -16.01 -11.67
C LEU A 326 -38.12 -15.95 -12.52
N LEU A 327 -37.25 -14.94 -12.33
CA LEU A 327 -35.95 -14.87 -12.99
C LEU A 327 -35.10 -16.11 -12.71
N THR A 328 -35.10 -16.60 -11.46
CA THR A 328 -34.29 -17.79 -11.07
C THR A 328 -34.82 -19.11 -11.63
N GLU A 329 -36.08 -19.13 -12.07
CA GLU A 329 -36.75 -20.30 -12.65
C GLU A 329 -36.84 -20.22 -14.19
N ASP A 330 -36.38 -19.14 -14.82
CA ASP A 330 -36.34 -19.01 -16.27
C ASP A 330 -35.44 -20.08 -16.90
N GLU A 331 -35.95 -20.79 -17.91
CA GLU A 331 -35.25 -21.91 -18.56
C GLU A 331 -33.86 -21.52 -19.09
N LYS A 332 -33.71 -20.30 -19.60
CA LYS A 332 -32.43 -19.80 -20.13
C LYS A 332 -31.46 -19.42 -19.02
N PHE A 333 -31.97 -19.10 -17.84
CA PHE A 333 -31.18 -18.81 -16.65
C PHE A 333 -30.74 -20.10 -15.93
N VAL A 334 -31.63 -21.09 -15.81
CA VAL A 334 -31.41 -22.37 -15.13
C VAL A 334 -30.21 -23.15 -15.70
N ILE A 335 -29.95 -23.05 -17.01
CA ILE A 335 -28.81 -23.71 -17.68
C ILE A 335 -27.44 -23.30 -17.06
N HIS A 336 -27.36 -22.15 -16.41
CA HIS A 336 -26.13 -21.61 -15.82
C HIS A 336 -26.10 -21.64 -14.28
N ARG A 337 -27.18 -22.13 -13.64
CA ARG A 337 -27.42 -22.14 -12.19
C ARG A 337 -26.40 -22.97 -11.40
N ASP A 338 -25.97 -24.11 -11.93
CA ASP A 338 -25.04 -25.04 -11.24
C ASP A 338 -23.67 -24.41 -10.96
N LYS A 339 -23.28 -23.40 -11.72
CA LYS A 339 -22.00 -22.71 -11.58
C LYS A 339 -22.08 -21.49 -10.64
N GLY A 340 -23.27 -21.17 -10.12
CA GLY A 340 -23.58 -20.00 -9.30
C GLY A 340 -23.68 -18.70 -10.09
N PHE A 341 -24.29 -17.67 -9.51
CA PHE A 341 -24.44 -16.35 -10.13
C PHE A 341 -24.44 -15.23 -9.09
N THR A 342 -24.29 -13.98 -9.56
CA THR A 342 -24.47 -12.79 -8.75
C THR A 342 -25.63 -11.95 -9.31
N LEU A 343 -26.69 -11.78 -8.51
CA LEU A 343 -27.77 -10.85 -8.79
C LEU A 343 -27.31 -9.44 -8.47
N VAL A 344 -27.32 -8.55 -9.45
CA VAL A 344 -26.92 -7.15 -9.31
C VAL A 344 -28.17 -6.27 -9.26
N LEU A 345 -28.29 -5.45 -8.21
CA LEU A 345 -29.39 -4.51 -8.02
C LEU A 345 -28.86 -3.07 -7.87
N ASP A 346 -29.66 -2.10 -8.30
CA ASP A 346 -29.41 -0.67 -8.13
C ASP A 346 -30.14 -0.06 -6.92
N ARG A 347 -31.16 -0.75 -6.39
CA ARG A 347 -32.03 -0.35 -5.27
C ARG A 347 -32.64 -1.58 -4.57
N TYR A 348 -33.48 -1.36 -3.56
CA TYR A 348 -34.14 -2.38 -2.73
C TYR A 348 -33.26 -3.06 -1.67
N GLU A 349 -32.32 -2.31 -1.07
CA GLU A 349 -31.45 -2.81 0.00
C GLU A 349 -32.24 -3.31 1.22
N GLU A 350 -33.40 -2.69 1.48
CA GLU A 350 -34.35 -3.07 2.51
C GLU A 350 -34.97 -4.47 2.31
N LEU A 351 -34.91 -5.03 1.10
CA LEU A 351 -35.40 -6.37 0.78
C LEU A 351 -34.29 -7.43 0.73
N SER A 352 -33.04 -7.05 1.04
CA SER A 352 -31.86 -7.89 0.89
C SER A 352 -31.99 -9.29 1.52
N GLU A 353 -32.41 -9.41 2.78
CA GLU A 353 -32.59 -10.71 3.44
C GLU A 353 -33.60 -11.61 2.72
N ARG A 354 -34.70 -11.03 2.25
CA ARG A 354 -35.76 -11.76 1.54
C ARG A 354 -35.29 -12.20 0.15
N ILE A 355 -34.55 -11.34 -0.55
CA ILE A 355 -33.94 -11.64 -1.84
C ILE A 355 -32.90 -12.75 -1.68
N GLU A 356 -32.04 -12.68 -0.66
CA GLU A 356 -31.07 -13.71 -0.36
C GLU A 356 -31.72 -15.07 -0.08
N GLY A 357 -32.89 -15.08 0.59
CA GLY A 357 -33.68 -16.28 0.81
C GLY A 357 -34.13 -16.97 -0.48
N ILE A 358 -34.35 -16.20 -1.56
CA ILE A 358 -34.72 -16.72 -2.89
C ILE A 358 -33.47 -17.24 -3.63
N ILE A 359 -32.38 -16.47 -3.61
CA ILE A 359 -31.23 -16.73 -4.50
C ILE A 359 -30.19 -17.69 -3.91
N LYS A 360 -30.02 -17.78 -2.57
CA LYS A 360 -29.02 -18.68 -1.96
C LYS A 360 -29.27 -20.16 -2.26
N PRO A 361 -30.51 -20.70 -2.21
CA PRO A 361 -30.81 -22.09 -2.57
C PRO A 361 -30.41 -22.45 -4.01
N VAL A 362 -30.22 -21.44 -4.86
CA VAL A 362 -29.93 -21.58 -6.29
C VAL A 362 -28.50 -21.14 -6.64
N ASN A 363 -27.60 -21.15 -5.65
CA ASN A 363 -26.19 -20.72 -5.75
C ASN A 363 -26.00 -19.24 -6.16
N GLY A 364 -26.98 -18.40 -5.85
CA GLY A 364 -26.95 -16.96 -6.09
C GLY A 364 -26.31 -16.16 -4.95
N ARG A 365 -25.65 -15.06 -5.30
CA ARG A 365 -25.13 -14.04 -4.39
C ARG A 365 -25.76 -12.69 -4.72
N LEU A 366 -25.93 -11.83 -3.70
CA LEU A 366 -26.50 -10.51 -3.89
C LEU A 366 -25.41 -9.44 -3.95
N LEU A 367 -25.54 -8.49 -4.87
CA LEU A 367 -24.67 -7.33 -4.99
C LEU A 367 -25.49 -6.06 -5.27
N PHE A 368 -25.43 -5.09 -4.36
CA PHE A 368 -25.94 -3.74 -4.61
C PHE A 368 -24.82 -2.87 -5.17
N ASN A 369 -24.93 -2.51 -6.45
CA ASN A 369 -23.94 -1.66 -7.13
C ASN A 369 -24.58 -0.94 -8.31
N LYS A 370 -25.16 0.23 -8.05
CA LYS A 370 -25.84 1.05 -9.06
C LYS A 370 -24.99 1.30 -10.31
N LYS A 371 -23.71 1.63 -10.16
CA LYS A 371 -22.82 1.94 -11.30
C LYS A 371 -22.57 0.72 -12.19
N PHE A 372 -22.43 -0.46 -11.59
CA PHE A 372 -22.23 -1.71 -12.32
C PHE A 372 -23.55 -2.19 -12.96
N HIS A 373 -24.65 -2.06 -12.22
CA HIS A 373 -26.01 -2.32 -12.71
C HIS A 373 -26.33 -1.46 -13.94
N ASP A 374 -26.16 -0.14 -13.86
CA ASP A 374 -26.41 0.79 -14.96
C ASP A 374 -25.56 0.43 -16.19
N LYS A 375 -24.32 -0.02 -15.98
CA LYS A 375 -23.44 -0.47 -17.07
C LYS A 375 -23.97 -1.73 -17.76
N ILE A 376 -24.55 -2.67 -17.03
CA ILE A 376 -25.14 -3.91 -17.57
C ILE A 376 -26.47 -3.63 -18.29
N THR A 377 -27.31 -2.76 -17.71
CA THR A 377 -28.66 -2.50 -18.22
C THR A 377 -28.72 -1.45 -19.32
N LYS A 378 -27.70 -0.60 -19.45
CA LYS A 378 -27.64 0.50 -20.43
C LYS A 378 -27.96 0.08 -21.87
N PRO A 379 -27.36 -0.98 -22.46
CA PRO A 379 -27.67 -1.37 -23.83
C PRO A 379 -29.15 -1.70 -24.04
N MET A 380 -29.78 -2.36 -23.06
CA MET A 380 -31.18 -2.76 -23.12
C MET A 380 -32.10 -1.55 -22.91
N ARG A 381 -31.82 -0.69 -21.91
CA ARG A 381 -32.57 0.56 -21.68
C ARG A 381 -32.54 1.49 -22.89
N GLU A 382 -31.38 1.64 -23.54
CA GLU A 382 -31.25 2.44 -24.77
C GLU A 382 -31.98 1.81 -25.97
N GLY A 383 -32.10 0.48 -26.02
CA GLY A 383 -32.88 -0.23 -27.04
C GLY A 383 -34.39 -0.02 -26.90
N PHE A 384 -34.91 -0.02 -25.67
CA PHE A 384 -36.34 0.22 -25.38
C PHE A 384 -36.77 1.68 -25.57
N LEU A 385 -35.86 2.64 -25.46
CA LEU A 385 -36.15 4.08 -25.63
C LEU A 385 -36.08 4.57 -27.09
N LYS A 386 -35.65 3.71 -28.03
CA LYS A 386 -35.53 4.05 -29.46
C LYS A 386 -36.79 3.75 -30.29
N HIS A 387 -37.79 3.14 -29.67
CA HIS A 387 -39.10 2.81 -30.24
C HIS A 387 -40.19 3.32 -29.30
#